data_AF-A0AAN7PJE2-F1
#
_entry.id   AF-A0AAN7PJE2-F1
#
_cell.length_a   1.000
_cell.length_b   1.000
_cell.length_c   1.000
_cell.angle_alpha   90.00
_cell.angle_beta   90.00
_cell.angle_gamma   90.00
#
_symmetry.space_group_name_H-M   'P 1'
#
loop_
_entity.id
_entity.type
_entity.pdbx_description
1 polymer ?
#
loop_
_entity_poly.entity_id
_entity_poly.type
_entity_poly.pdbx_seq_one_letter_code
_entity_poly.pdbx_strand_id
1 'polypeptide(L)'
;MELIFKQALKIDEDVIKIKVKKYQIRNSDVFLLGYPKSGTTWAQELIWLILNDLNYDGAKAFVDERVPVLEMCAYWKGDAQSNAIPECHKNSMEFAYKLKDPRCIKTHSRWEYLPDELLNDTKNSKMMALVITGITYYTFGTAETNPIFSL
;
A
#
# COMPACT_ATOMS: atom_id res chain seq x y z
N MET A 1 -8.90 17.75 9.25
CA MET A 1 -7.71 17.08 8.71
C MET A 1 -8.05 15.98 7.72
N GLU A 2 -8.95 15.04 8.05
CA GLU A 2 -9.37 13.97 7.11
C GLU A 2 -10.02 14.50 5.82
N LEU A 3 -10.82 15.57 5.91
CA LEU A 3 -11.38 16.24 4.73
C LEU A 3 -10.32 16.90 3.83
N ILE A 4 -9.23 17.44 4.40
CA ILE A 4 -8.22 18.18 3.63
C ILE A 4 -7.37 17.21 2.79
N PHE A 5 -7.00 16.06 3.37
CA PHE A 5 -6.32 14.98 2.63
C PHE A 5 -7.20 14.40 1.51
N LYS A 6 -8.50 14.23 1.76
CA LYS A 6 -9.48 13.75 0.76
C LYS A 6 -9.80 14.77 -0.33
N GLN A 7 -9.56 16.05 -0.10
CA GLN A 7 -9.84 17.12 -1.05
C GLN A 7 -8.62 17.43 -1.94
N ALA A 8 -7.40 17.17 -1.44
CA ALA A 8 -6.16 17.28 -2.20
C ALA A 8 -5.88 16.07 -3.10
N LEU A 9 -6.22 14.86 -2.65
CA LEU A 9 -6.18 13.63 -3.46
C LEU A 9 -7.61 13.31 -3.88
N LYS A 10 -7.91 13.24 -5.18
CA LYS A 10 -9.23 12.87 -5.72
C LYS A 10 -9.52 11.37 -5.53
N ILE A 11 -9.52 10.90 -4.27
CA ILE A 11 -9.63 9.49 -3.90
C ILE A 11 -10.99 8.96 -4.30
N ASP A 12 -11.00 7.87 -5.06
CA ASP A 12 -12.22 7.11 -5.32
C ASP A 12 -12.55 6.16 -4.17
N GLU A 13 -13.36 6.62 -3.23
CA GLU A 13 -13.82 5.77 -2.13
C GLU A 13 -14.58 4.53 -2.61
N ASP A 14 -15.24 4.58 -3.77
CA ASP A 14 -16.02 3.45 -4.29
C ASP A 14 -15.11 2.31 -4.77
N VAL A 15 -13.93 2.65 -5.31
CA VAL A 15 -12.91 1.65 -5.66
C VAL A 15 -12.42 0.93 -4.41
N ILE A 16 -12.14 1.66 -3.33
CA ILE A 16 -11.70 1.06 -2.08
C ILE A 16 -12.82 0.17 -1.50
N LYS A 17 -14.04 0.71 -1.38
CA LYS A 17 -15.16 -0.02 -0.78
C LYS A 17 -15.59 -1.24 -1.58
N ILE A 18 -15.56 -1.19 -2.91
CA ILE A 18 -16.10 -2.25 -3.77
C ILE A 18 -15.01 -3.20 -4.27
N LYS A 19 -13.91 -2.66 -4.81
CA LYS A 19 -12.91 -3.48 -5.49
C LYS A 19 -11.93 -4.13 -4.51
N VAL A 20 -11.43 -3.38 -3.52
CA VAL A 20 -10.49 -3.93 -2.53
C VAL A 20 -11.15 -5.03 -1.70
N LYS A 21 -12.40 -4.84 -1.27
CA LYS A 21 -13.18 -5.89 -0.58
C LYS A 21 -13.30 -7.20 -1.35
N LYS A 22 -13.46 -7.12 -2.67
CA LYS A 22 -13.62 -8.29 -3.56
C LYS A 22 -12.29 -8.82 -4.09
N TYR A 23 -11.16 -8.30 -3.62
CA TYR A 23 -9.85 -8.74 -4.08
C TYR A 23 -9.60 -10.19 -3.66
N GLN A 24 -9.15 -11.01 -4.61
CA GLN A 24 -8.87 -12.44 -4.38
C GLN A 24 -7.48 -12.63 -3.78
N ILE A 25 -7.41 -13.28 -2.63
CA ILE A 25 -6.16 -13.53 -1.92
C ILE A 25 -5.69 -14.97 -2.11
N ARG A 26 -4.38 -15.18 -1.99
CA ARG A 26 -3.73 -16.51 -2.03
C ARG A 26 -3.31 -16.91 -0.63
N ASN A 27 -3.19 -18.22 -0.39
CA ASN A 27 -2.70 -18.77 0.89
C ASN A 27 -1.26 -18.34 1.19
N SER A 28 -0.48 -18.02 0.16
CA SER A 28 0.92 -17.58 0.23
C SER A 28 1.07 -16.06 0.45
N ASP A 29 -0.04 -15.31 0.45
CA ASP A 29 0.00 -13.85 0.53
C ASP A 29 0.38 -13.37 1.94
N VAL A 30 1.20 -12.32 1.98
CA VAL A 30 1.53 -11.58 3.19
C VAL A 30 1.03 -10.16 3.07
N PHE A 31 0.08 -9.78 3.93
CA PHE A 31 -0.44 -8.42 3.99
C PHE A 31 0.32 -7.58 5.01
N LEU A 32 0.87 -6.45 4.56
CA LEU A 32 1.42 -5.40 5.41
C LEU A 32 0.39 -4.28 5.57
N LEU A 33 -0.18 -4.17 6.76
CA LEU A 33 -1.11 -3.11 7.10
C LEU A 33 -0.37 -2.06 7.90
N GLY A 34 -0.62 -0.80 7.61
CA GLY A 34 -0.13 0.28 8.46
C GLY A 34 -0.77 1.59 8.05
N TYR A 35 -0.74 2.58 8.94
CA TYR A 35 -1.18 3.90 8.55
C TYR A 35 -0.11 4.58 7.66
N PRO A 36 -0.47 5.45 6.69
CA PRO A 36 0.53 6.24 5.96
C PRO A 36 1.55 6.89 6.90
N LYS A 37 2.83 6.81 6.55
CA LYS A 37 3.95 7.34 7.36
C LYS A 37 4.21 6.63 8.70
N SER A 38 3.62 5.47 8.98
CA SER A 38 3.95 4.68 10.19
C SER A 38 5.22 3.81 10.06
N GLY A 39 6.12 4.11 9.12
CA GLY A 39 7.31 3.28 8.86
C GLY A 39 7.05 2.06 7.97
N THR A 40 5.93 2.02 7.24
CA THR A 40 5.57 0.91 6.35
C THR A 40 6.62 0.62 5.28
N THR A 41 7.33 1.64 4.75
CA THR A 41 8.41 1.42 3.77
C THR A 41 9.54 0.54 4.30
N TRP A 42 9.97 0.75 5.54
CA TRP A 42 10.99 -0.11 6.16
C TRP A 42 10.49 -1.54 6.31
N ALA A 43 9.24 -1.73 6.73
CA ALA A 43 8.63 -3.05 6.81
C ALA A 43 8.48 -3.71 5.43
N GLN A 44 8.13 -2.95 4.38
CA GLN A 44 8.08 -3.47 2.99
C GLN A 44 9.43 -4.08 2.60
N GLU A 45 10.54 -3.37 2.84
CA GLU A 45 11.88 -3.87 2.51
C GLU A 45 12.24 -5.15 3.26
N LEU A 46 12.04 -5.15 4.58
CA LEU A 46 12.39 -6.29 5.42
C LEU A 46 11.59 -7.54 5.06
N ILE A 47 10.27 -7.41 4.92
CA ILE A 47 9.39 -8.53 4.56
C ILE A 47 9.76 -9.05 3.18
N TRP A 48 9.96 -8.15 2.20
CA TRP A 48 10.27 -8.58 0.84
C TRP A 48 11.59 -9.34 0.75
N LEU A 49 12.63 -8.89 1.46
CA LEU A 49 13.92 -9.59 1.53
C LEU A 49 13.78 -10.98 2.17
N ILE A 50 13.03 -11.09 3.27
CA ILE A 50 12.79 -12.39 3.93
C ILE A 50 12.06 -13.35 2.99
N LEU A 51 11.07 -12.86 2.24
CA LEU A 51 10.30 -13.68 1.29
C LEU A 51 11.07 -14.08 0.03
N ASN A 52 12.16 -13.38 -0.30
CA ASN A 52 12.96 -13.60 -1.51
C ASN A 52 14.40 -14.00 -1.17
N ASP A 53 14.60 -14.76 -0.09
CA ASP A 53 15.89 -15.35 0.30
C ASP A 53 17.05 -14.33 0.36
N LEU A 54 16.76 -13.14 0.90
CA LEU A 54 17.70 -12.02 1.01
C LEU A 54 18.29 -11.56 -0.34
N ASN A 55 17.49 -11.59 -1.41
CA ASN A 55 17.89 -11.10 -2.72
C ASN A 55 18.06 -9.57 -2.77
N TYR A 56 19.25 -9.07 -2.40
CA TYR A 56 19.56 -7.64 -2.40
C TYR A 56 19.58 -6.99 -3.79
N ASP A 57 19.88 -7.75 -4.85
CA ASP A 57 19.88 -7.20 -6.21
C ASP A 57 18.47 -6.90 -6.68
N GLY A 58 17.52 -7.80 -6.40
CA GLY A 58 16.11 -7.56 -6.66
C GLY A 58 15.54 -6.42 -5.81
N ALA A 59 16.02 -6.24 -4.57
CA ALA A 59 15.57 -5.18 -3.67
C ALA A 59 15.90 -3.75 -4.17
N LYS A 60 16.82 -3.60 -5.13
CA LYS A 60 17.13 -2.30 -5.77
C LYS A 60 15.99 -1.78 -6.64
N ALA A 61 15.05 -2.63 -7.04
CA ALA A 61 13.86 -2.21 -7.77
C ALA A 61 12.95 -1.34 -6.91
N PHE A 62 12.10 -0.54 -7.57
CA PHE A 62 11.18 0.36 -6.88
C PHE A 62 10.28 -0.42 -5.91
N VAL A 63 10.13 0.10 -4.69
CA VAL A 63 9.49 -0.65 -3.59
C VAL A 63 8.05 -1.05 -3.91
N ASP A 64 7.29 -0.21 -4.63
CA ASP A 64 5.90 -0.53 -4.96
C ASP A 64 5.77 -1.47 -6.18
N GLU A 65 6.84 -1.71 -6.95
CA GLU A 65 6.90 -2.79 -7.94
C GLU A 65 7.08 -4.16 -7.25
N ARG A 66 7.67 -4.15 -6.06
CA ARG A 66 7.95 -5.35 -5.25
C ARG A 66 6.84 -5.65 -4.25
N VAL A 67 6.33 -4.61 -3.60
CA VAL A 67 5.28 -4.67 -2.58
C VAL A 67 4.22 -3.63 -2.93
N PRO A 68 3.32 -3.94 -3.87
CA PRO A 68 2.34 -2.99 -4.35
C PRO A 68 1.37 -2.57 -3.25
N VAL A 69 0.94 -1.31 -3.33
CA VAL A 69 -0.11 -0.75 -2.47
C VAL A 69 -1.46 -1.03 -3.13
N LEU A 70 -2.29 -1.85 -2.49
CA LEU A 70 -3.48 -2.45 -3.08
C LEU A 70 -4.51 -1.43 -3.59
N GLU A 71 -4.66 -0.33 -2.87
CA GLU A 71 -5.62 0.74 -3.18
C GLU A 71 -5.02 1.86 -4.05
N MET A 72 -3.76 1.76 -4.50
CA MET A 72 -3.08 2.90 -5.15
C MET A 72 -3.79 3.40 -6.41
N CYS A 73 -4.46 2.50 -7.14
CA CYS A 73 -5.24 2.88 -8.32
C CYS A 73 -6.41 3.84 -8.01
N ALA A 74 -6.88 3.89 -6.76
CA ALA A 74 -7.96 4.80 -6.34
C ALA A 74 -7.50 6.28 -6.25
N TYR A 75 -6.19 6.53 -6.16
CA TYR A 75 -5.63 7.87 -5.99
C TYR A 75 -5.36 8.60 -7.31
N TRP A 76 -5.28 7.87 -8.42
CA TRP A 76 -4.80 8.37 -9.71
C TRP A 76 -5.91 8.62 -10.75
N LYS A 77 -7.12 9.01 -10.33
CA LYS A 77 -8.23 9.32 -11.23
C LYS A 77 -7.92 10.52 -12.13
N GLY A 78 -7.86 10.28 -13.44
CA GLY A 78 -7.81 11.33 -14.48
C GLY A 78 -6.55 11.32 -15.34
N ASP A 79 -5.44 10.79 -14.81
CA ASP A 79 -4.12 10.80 -15.48
C ASP A 79 -3.61 9.38 -15.79
N ALA A 80 -4.50 8.38 -15.83
CA ALA A 80 -4.15 6.98 -16.09
C ALA A 80 -3.41 6.77 -17.43
N GLN A 81 -3.52 7.73 -18.35
CA GLN A 81 -2.82 7.76 -19.65
C GLN A 81 -1.47 8.49 -19.62
N SER A 82 -1.10 9.12 -18.51
CA SER A 82 0.23 9.70 -18.37
C SER A 82 1.26 8.59 -18.23
N ASN A 83 2.37 8.71 -18.96
CA ASN A 83 3.52 7.81 -18.83
C ASN A 83 4.32 8.06 -17.54
N ALA A 84 3.96 9.09 -16.77
CA ALA A 84 4.62 9.44 -15.51
C ALA A 84 4.19 8.55 -14.33
N ILE A 85 3.04 7.88 -14.42
CA ILE A 85 2.54 7.00 -13.35
C ILE A 85 3.07 5.58 -13.58
N PRO A 86 3.76 4.97 -12.59
CA PRO A 86 4.19 3.58 -12.67
C PRO A 86 3.01 2.61 -12.87
N GLU A 87 3.24 1.53 -13.62
CA GLU A 87 2.19 0.52 -13.87
C GLU A 87 1.65 -0.11 -12.59
N CYS A 88 2.52 -0.30 -11.59
CA CYS A 88 2.14 -0.79 -10.26
C CYS A 88 1.16 0.12 -9.51
N HIS A 89 1.00 1.38 -9.94
CA HIS A 89 0.05 2.33 -9.37
C HIS A 89 -1.23 2.46 -10.21
N LYS A 90 -1.11 2.41 -11.55
CA LYS A 90 -2.27 2.50 -12.47
C LYS A 90 -3.30 1.40 -12.21
N ASN A 91 -2.84 0.14 -12.18
CA ASN A 91 -3.68 -1.04 -11.98
C ASN A 91 -3.16 -1.88 -10.82
N SER A 92 -2.90 -1.25 -9.67
CA SER A 92 -2.29 -1.88 -8.49
C SER A 92 -2.81 -3.28 -8.12
N MET A 93 -4.13 -3.50 -8.13
CA MET A 93 -4.72 -4.83 -7.87
C MET A 93 -4.33 -5.89 -8.92
N GLU A 94 -4.41 -5.56 -10.20
CA GLU A 94 -4.05 -6.48 -11.29
C GLU A 94 -2.53 -6.73 -11.31
N PHE A 95 -1.75 -5.67 -11.09
CA PHE A 95 -0.31 -5.77 -10.96
C PHE A 95 0.07 -6.71 -9.81
N ALA A 96 -0.54 -6.54 -8.63
CA ALA A 96 -0.36 -7.46 -7.50
C ALA A 96 -0.72 -8.90 -7.88
N TYR A 97 -1.78 -9.11 -8.67
CA TYR A 97 -2.17 -10.43 -9.19
C TYR A 97 -1.10 -11.08 -10.07
N LYS A 98 -0.34 -10.30 -10.83
CA LYS A 98 0.71 -10.81 -11.72
C LYS A 98 2.01 -11.18 -11.00
N LEU A 99 2.18 -10.75 -9.75
CA LEU A 99 3.38 -11.09 -8.97
C LEU A 99 3.47 -12.59 -8.66
N LYS A 100 4.71 -13.08 -8.65
CA LYS A 100 5.06 -14.45 -8.25
C LYS A 100 4.83 -14.65 -6.75
N ASP A 101 4.52 -15.89 -6.38
CA ASP A 101 4.43 -16.27 -4.98
C ASP A 101 5.81 -16.59 -4.38
N PRO A 102 6.02 -16.40 -3.07
CA PRO A 102 5.13 -15.66 -2.16
C PRO A 102 5.21 -14.15 -2.41
N ARG A 103 4.07 -13.46 -2.36
CA ARG A 103 3.98 -12.00 -2.57
C ARG A 103 3.61 -11.28 -1.29
N CYS A 104 4.20 -10.10 -1.11
CA CYS A 104 3.79 -9.16 -0.07
C CYS A 104 2.94 -8.05 -0.70
N ILE A 105 1.82 -7.71 -0.06
CA ILE A 105 0.90 -6.67 -0.50
C ILE A 105 0.73 -5.69 0.65
N LYS A 106 0.84 -4.39 0.37
CA LYS A 106 0.64 -3.33 1.36
C LYS A 106 -0.75 -2.72 1.24
N THR A 107 -1.33 -2.33 2.36
CA THR A 107 -2.54 -1.51 2.36
C THR A 107 -2.59 -0.55 3.55
N HIS A 108 -3.11 0.64 3.28
CA HIS A 108 -3.50 1.67 4.25
C HIS A 108 -5.02 1.67 4.48
N SER A 109 -5.75 0.74 3.86
CA SER A 109 -7.18 0.59 4.05
C SER A 109 -7.49 0.28 5.51
N ARG A 110 -8.62 0.83 5.98
CA ARG A 110 -9.15 0.48 7.30
C ARG A 110 -9.57 -0.98 7.31
N TRP A 111 -9.62 -1.55 8.51
CA TRP A 111 -9.99 -2.94 8.75
C TRP A 111 -11.29 -3.34 8.01
N GLU A 112 -12.30 -2.49 8.04
CA GLU A 112 -13.62 -2.76 7.46
C GLU A 112 -13.60 -2.81 5.92
N TYR A 113 -12.56 -2.30 5.28
CA TYR A 113 -12.40 -2.24 3.83
C TYR A 113 -11.34 -3.20 3.28
N LEU A 114 -10.78 -4.06 4.12
CA LEU A 114 -9.89 -5.13 3.69
C LEU A 114 -10.64 -6.17 2.84
N PRO A 115 -9.92 -7.01 2.07
CA PRO A 115 -10.52 -8.12 1.34
C PRO A 115 -11.36 -9.02 2.27
N ASP A 116 -12.57 -9.37 1.84
CA ASP A 116 -13.50 -10.16 2.67
C ASP A 116 -12.92 -11.56 2.98
N GLU A 117 -12.12 -12.12 2.06
CA GLU A 117 -11.40 -13.40 2.28
C GLU A 117 -10.37 -13.29 3.42
N LEU A 118 -9.75 -12.11 3.60
CA LEU A 118 -8.76 -11.86 4.65
C LEU A 118 -9.45 -11.67 6.01
N LEU A 119 -10.61 -11.02 6.03
CA LEU A 119 -11.39 -10.77 7.25
C LEU A 119 -12.08 -12.03 7.79
N ASN A 120 -12.56 -12.89 6.89
CA ASN A 120 -13.26 -14.11 7.24
C ASN A 120 -12.31 -15.31 7.48
N ASP A 121 -11.00 -15.07 7.44
CA ASP A 121 -9.94 -16.08 7.63
C ASP A 121 -10.16 -17.34 6.76
N THR A 122 -10.61 -17.14 5.51
CA THR A 122 -10.93 -18.26 4.61
C THR A 122 -9.69 -18.87 3.96
N LYS A 123 -8.55 -18.22 4.09
CA LYS A 123 -7.25 -18.57 3.49
C LYS A 123 -6.16 -18.44 4.55
N ASN A 124 -5.14 -19.29 4.46
CA ASN A 124 -3.98 -19.28 5.38
C ASN A 124 -3.01 -18.11 5.11
N SER A 125 -3.49 -16.99 4.57
CA SER A 125 -2.69 -15.79 4.33
C SER A 125 -2.18 -15.20 5.65
N LYS A 126 -0.99 -14.63 5.64
CA LYS A 126 -0.40 -14.01 6.84
C LYS A 126 -0.65 -12.51 6.83
N MET A 127 -0.93 -11.96 8.00
CA MET A 127 -1.14 -10.53 8.17
C MET A 127 -0.15 -9.96 9.19
N MET A 128 0.53 -8.88 8.81
CA MET A 128 1.42 -8.11 9.65
C MET A 128 0.91 -6.67 9.73
N ALA A 129 0.47 -6.25 10.92
CA ALA A 129 0.00 -4.90 11.17
C ALA A 129 1.08 -4.07 11.88
N LEU A 130 1.41 -2.91 11.31
CA LEU A 130 2.33 -1.93 11.87
C LEU A 130 1.55 -0.73 12.40
N VAL A 131 1.47 -0.63 13.72
CA VAL A 131 0.79 0.45 14.43
C VAL A 131 1.85 1.32 15.11
N ILE A 132 2.13 2.50 14.52
CA ILE A 132 2.90 3.55 15.19
C ILE A 132 1.97 4.76 15.32
N THR A 133 1.50 5.03 16.53
CA THR A 133 0.57 6.13 16.83
C THR A 133 1.31 7.36 17.37
N GLY A 134 0.89 8.55 16.94
CA GLY A 134 1.17 9.82 17.62
C GLY A 134 2.26 10.70 17.03
N ILE A 135 3.53 10.30 17.10
CA ILE A 135 4.65 11.25 16.96
C ILE A 135 4.94 11.61 15.48
N THR A 136 4.87 10.65 14.57
CA THR A 136 5.24 10.88 13.15
C THR A 136 4.31 11.87 12.43
N TYR A 137 3.03 11.92 12.82
CA TYR A 137 2.07 12.86 12.23
C TYR A 137 2.40 14.32 12.55
N TYR A 138 2.81 14.61 13.78
CA TYR A 138 3.14 15.98 14.19
C TYR A 138 4.39 16.49 13.48
N THR A 139 5.40 15.63 13.27
CA THR A 139 6.63 16.01 12.57
C THR A 139 6.44 16.18 11.06
N PHE A 140 5.53 15.41 10.45
CA PHE A 140 5.30 15.50 9.01
C PHE A 140 4.33 16.64 8.64
N GLY A 141 3.27 16.86 9.42
CA GLY A 141 2.36 17.99 9.20
C GLY A 141 3.04 19.35 9.37
N THR A 142 4.08 19.43 10.20
CA THR A 142 4.94 20.63 10.31
C THR A 142 5.95 20.73 9.17
N ALA A 143 6.44 19.62 8.61
CA ALA A 143 7.34 19.63 7.45
C ALA A 143 6.64 20.10 6.16
N GLU A 144 5.38 19.70 5.92
CA GLU A 144 4.60 20.15 4.74
C GLU A 144 4.20 21.65 4.81
N THR A 145 4.21 22.24 6.00
CA THR A 145 3.78 23.65 6.23
C THR A 145 4.95 24.61 6.46
N ASN A 146 6.19 24.11 6.55
CA ASN A 146 7.36 24.91 6.92
C ASN A 146 8.36 24.96 5.75
N PRO A 147 8.55 26.12 5.09
CA PRO A 147 9.37 26.25 3.88
C PRO A 147 10.87 26.05 4.09
N ILE A 148 11.30 25.76 5.32
CA ILE A 148 12.70 25.46 5.67
C ILE A 148 13.07 24.00 5.32
N PHE A 149 12.07 23.10 5.18
CA PHE A 149 12.31 21.65 4.99
C PHE A 149 11.92 21.12 3.59
N SER A 150 11.53 21.99 2.65
CA SER A 150 11.39 21.63 1.24
C SER A 150 12.76 21.72 0.55
N LEU A 151 13.41 20.57 0.31
CA LEU A 151 14.52 20.44 -0.64
C LEU A 151 13.99 20.36 -2.08
#